data_AF-A0A7X8ZHS0-F1
#
_entry.id   AF-A0A7X8ZHS0-F1
#
_cell.length_a   1.000
_cell.length_b   1.000
_cell.length_c   1.000
_cell.angle_alpha   90.00
_cell.angle_beta   90.00
_cell.angle_gamma   90.00
#
_symmetry.space_group_name_H-M   'P 1'
#
loop_
_entity.id
_entity.type
_entity.pdbx_description
1 polymer ?
#
loop_
_entity_poly.entity_id
_entity_poly.type
_entity_poly.pdbx_seq_one_letter_code
_entity_poly.pdbx_strand_id
1 'polypeptide(L)' 'DGSDFEFVIERIMKETGEVLDAARHPLEKVRIPLEIPVEPYALLRKVSN' A
#
# COMPACT_ATOMS: atom_id res chain seq x y z
N ASP A 1 -0.72 14.99 -13.23
CA ASP A 1 0.48 14.57 -14.00
C ASP A 1 0.84 13.16 -13.52
N GLY A 2 0.40 12.14 -14.25
CA GLY A 2 0.54 10.73 -13.84
C GLY A 2 2.01 10.35 -13.72
N SER A 3 2.59 10.63 -12.56
CA SER A 3 3.98 10.39 -12.22
C SER A 3 4.03 9.15 -11.35
N ASP A 4 4.84 8.20 -11.79
CA ASP A 4 5.24 7.08 -10.94
C ASP A 4 5.98 7.67 -9.73
N PHE A 5 5.58 7.28 -8.52
CA PHE A 5 6.30 7.61 -7.30
C PHE A 5 6.62 6.32 -6.56
N GLU A 6 7.79 6.31 -5.93
CA GLU A 6 8.28 5.19 -5.16
C GLU A 6 8.25 5.55 -3.67
N PHE A 7 7.91 4.57 -2.84
CA PHE A 7 7.88 4.75 -1.39
C PHE A 7 8.16 3.42 -0.70
N VAL A 8 8.61 3.50 0.55
CA VAL A 8 8.79 2.33 1.41
C VAL A 8 7.50 2.11 2.20
N ILE A 9 7.00 0.87 2.23
CA ILE A 9 5.87 0.51 3.08
C ILE A 9 6.36 0.40 4.52
N GLU A 10 6.05 1.40 5.35
CA GLU A 10 6.46 1.41 6.77
C GLU A 10 5.60 0.51 7.65
N ARG A 11 4.29 0.44 7.37
CA ARG A 11 3.33 -0.31 8.18
C ARG A 11 2.14 -0.76 7.32
N ILE A 12 1.68 -1.98 7.58
CA ILE A 12 0.47 -2.56 6.98
C ILE A 12 -0.55 -2.80 8.08
N MET A 13 -1.81 -2.45 7.84
CA MET A 13 -2.90 -2.66 8.79
C MET A 13 -4.10 -3.33 8.13
N LYS A 14 -4.85 -4.14 8.88
CA LYS A 14 -6.20 -4.56 8.49
C LYS A 14 -7.18 -3.40 8.60
N GLU A 15 -8.38 -3.59 8.02
CA GLU A 15 -9.50 -2.65 8.19
C GLU A 15 -9.91 -2.45 9.66
N THR A 16 -9.67 -3.46 10.51
CA THR A 16 -9.91 -3.43 11.96
C THR A 16 -8.85 -2.62 12.74
N GLY A 17 -7.74 -2.24 12.12
CA GLY A 17 -6.62 -1.54 12.74
C GLY A 17 -5.50 -2.44 13.28
N GLU A 18 -5.66 -3.77 13.24
CA GLU A 18 -4.60 -4.72 13.57
C GLU A 18 -3.39 -4.54 12.64
N VAL A 19 -2.18 -4.52 13.21
CA VAL A 19 -0.93 -4.38 12.45
C VAL A 19 -0.50 -5.74 11.92
N LEU A 20 -0.11 -5.78 10.65
CA LEU A 20 0.39 -6.98 9.99
C LEU A 20 1.89 -6.87 9.75
N ASP A 21 2.56 -8.02 9.83
CA ASP A 21 3.95 -8.18 9.43
C ASP A 21 4.10 -8.21 7.91
N ALA A 22 3.13 -8.78 7.19
CA ALA A 22 3.04 -8.78 5.74
C ALA A 22 1.61 -8.97 5.22
N ALA A 23 1.29 -8.37 4.07
CA ALA A 23 0.06 -8.67 3.33
C ALA A 23 0.27 -9.94 2.47
N ARG A 24 -0.05 -11.12 3.02
CA ARG A 24 0.22 -12.43 2.37
C ARG A 24 -1.00 -13.05 1.71
N HIS A 25 -2.20 -12.58 2.01
CA HIS A 25 -3.44 -13.18 1.54
C HIS A 25 -3.97 -12.46 0.30
N PRO A 26 -4.24 -13.18 -0.82
CA PRO A 26 -4.82 -12.57 -2.01
C PRO A 26 -6.15 -11.87 -1.71
N LEU A 27 -6.36 -10.69 -2.29
CA LEU A 27 -7.57 -9.87 -2.17
C LEU A 27 -7.90 -9.37 -0.75
N GLU A 28 -7.03 -9.60 0.25
CA GLU A 28 -7.19 -9.02 1.58
C GLU A 28 -7.06 -7.49 1.48
N LYS A 29 -8.07 -6.77 1.99
CA LYS A 29 -8.03 -5.31 2.07
C LYS A 29 -7.14 -4.88 3.21
N VAL A 30 -6.17 -4.01 2.90
CA VAL A 30 -5.23 -3.45 3.87
C VAL A 30 -5.20 -1.93 3.79
N ARG A 31 -4.71 -1.29 4.85
CA ARG A 31 -4.41 0.13 4.91
C ARG A 31 -2.91 0.32 5.02
N ILE A 32 -2.37 1.16 4.15
CA ILE A 32 -0.96 1.55 4.13
C ILE A 32 -0.92 3.08 4.17
N PRO A 33 -0.19 3.69 5.13
CA PRO A 33 0.01 5.13 5.14
C PRO A 33 0.77 5.59 3.89
N LEU A 34 0.29 6.65 3.24
CA LEU A 34 0.95 7.28 2.10
C LEU A 34 1.10 8.78 2.40
N GLU A 35 2.23 9.35 2.00
CA GLU A 35 2.51 10.79 2.19
C GLU A 35 1.78 11.68 1.18
N ILE A 36 1.43 11.11 0.03
CA ILE A 36 0.74 11.81 -1.06
C ILE A 36 -0.63 11.19 -1.33
N PRO A 37 -1.61 12.00 -1.76
CA PRO A 37 -2.91 11.48 -2.17
C PRO A 37 -2.76 10.61 -3.43
N VAL A 38 -3.60 9.57 -3.51
CA VAL A 38 -3.71 8.70 -4.68
C VAL A 38 -5.18 8.57 -5.08
N GLU A 39 -5.42 8.52 -6.39
CA GLU A 39 -6.78 8.34 -6.91
C GLU A 39 -7.29 6.91 -6.67
N PRO A 40 -8.61 6.71 -6.52
CA PRO A 40 -9.20 5.38 -6.53
C PRO A 40 -8.77 4.60 -7.78
N TYR A 41 -8.48 3.31 -7.61
CA TYR A 41 -7.97 2.41 -8.66
C TYR A 41 -6.55 2.72 -9.19
N ALA A 42 -5.81 3.63 -8.57
CA ALA A 42 -4.37 3.70 -8.77
C ALA A 42 -3.72 2.35 -8.42
N LEU A 43 -2.74 1.94 -9.22
CA LEU A 43 -2.09 0.64 -9.08
C LEU A 43 -0.79 0.75 -8.29
N LEU A 44 -0.49 -0.30 -7.53
CA LEU A 44 0.77 -0.46 -6.81
C LEU A 44 1.51 -1.68 -7.35
N ARG A 45 2.82 -1.54 -7.57
CA ARG A 45 3.70 -2.66 -7.92
C ARG A 45 4.95 -2.63 -7.06
N LYS A 46 5.53 -3.80 -6.82
CA LYS A 46 6.87 -3.88 -6.23
C LYS A 46 7.87 -3.28 -7.22
N VAL A 47 8.71 -2.38 -6.73
CA VAL A 47 9.89 -1.91 -7.46
C VAL A 47 10.97 -2.98 -7.33
N SER A 48 11.45 -3.50 -8.45
CA SER A 48 12.60 -4.40 -8.47
C SER A 48 13.86 -3.56 -8.33
N ASN A 49 14.63 -3.81 -7.28
CA ASN A 49 16.02 -3.34 -7.18
C ASN A 49 16.96 -4.40 -7.77
#